data_AF-A0A327VRK0-F1
#
_entry.id   AF-A0A327VRK0-F1
#
_cell.length_a   1.000
_cell.length_b   1.000
_cell.length_c   1.000
_cell.angle_alpha   90.00
_cell.angle_beta   90.00
_cell.angle_gamma   90.00
#
_symmetry.space_group_name_H-M   'P 1'
#
loop_
_entity.id
_entity.type
_entity.pdbx_description
1 polymer ?
#
loop_
_entity_poly.entity_id
_entity_poly.type
_entity_poly.pdbx_seq_one_letter_code
_entity_poly.pdbx_strand_id
1 'polypeptide(L)'
;MEKIMREFRFLKMYALLLTALLTGFLFMAFRTDFGNQRFTEIDVERINIIEKDGTLKMVISNGERQHPGLVEGKMLPTRKRNPGILFFNSAGEECGGLGGDASKDGGADMALSFDQFRNDQIMQLQYQETANANPRARSYGLKLWDRNDAFPLSRTMALVDSIQKIADADEQLKAFNHLRNSNKWGAERMFVGKTQQSEVGLFIRDEKGKPRIKIYLDKENRPHIITLDEQGQIQQDLTKQAFPAR
;
A
#
# COMPACT_ATOMS: atom_id res chain seq x y z
N MET A 1 -11.84 64.64 44.38
CA MET A 1 -11.67 63.40 45.16
C MET A 1 -12.72 62.34 44.79
N GLU A 2 -14.01 62.67 44.78
CA GLU A 2 -15.09 61.69 44.53
C GLU A 2 -15.09 61.07 43.12
N LYS A 3 -14.82 61.87 42.08
CA LYS A 3 -14.65 61.38 40.69
C LYS A 3 -13.50 60.37 40.55
N ILE A 4 -12.37 60.64 41.20
CA ILE A 4 -11.19 59.77 41.19
C ILE A 4 -11.48 58.44 41.91
N MET A 5 -12.18 58.49 43.06
CA MET A 5 -12.59 57.26 43.76
C MET A 5 -13.57 56.40 42.94
N ARG A 6 -14.47 57.02 42.17
CA ARG A 6 -15.40 56.31 41.28
C ARG A 6 -14.68 55.63 40.12
N GLU A 7 -13.77 56.34 39.45
CA GLU A 7 -12.94 55.80 38.36
C GLU A 7 -12.02 54.67 38.86
N PHE A 8 -11.46 54.80 40.07
CA PHE A 8 -10.64 53.75 40.69
C PHE A 8 -11.44 52.49 41.05
N ARG A 9 -12.67 52.64 41.56
CA ARG A 9 -13.58 51.50 41.80
C ARG A 9 -13.97 50.80 40.50
N PHE A 10 -14.26 51.58 39.45
CA PHE A 10 -14.53 51.04 38.13
C PHE A 10 -13.34 50.25 37.57
N LEU A 11 -12.13 50.80 37.66
CA LEU A 11 -10.90 50.12 37.19
C LEU A 11 -10.62 48.84 37.97
N LYS A 12 -10.85 48.81 39.30
CA LYS A 12 -10.73 47.59 40.11
C LYS A 12 -11.72 46.51 39.69
N MET A 13 -12.99 46.88 39.49
CA MET A 13 -14.00 45.92 39.01
C MET A 13 -13.66 45.41 37.62
N TYR A 14 -13.20 46.29 36.72
CA TYR A 14 -12.74 45.93 35.39
C TYR A 14 -11.56 44.95 35.44
N ALA A 15 -10.53 45.24 36.24
CA ALA A 15 -9.36 44.38 36.39
C ALA A 15 -9.72 43.01 36.99
N LEU A 16 -10.63 42.96 37.98
CA LEU A 16 -11.13 41.71 38.54
C LEU A 16 -11.89 40.88 37.51
N LEU A 17 -12.78 41.51 36.74
CA LEU A 17 -13.53 40.83 35.68
C LEU A 17 -12.61 40.31 34.57
N LEU A 18 -11.65 41.13 34.12
CA LEU A 18 -10.67 40.74 33.12
C LEU A 18 -9.80 39.58 33.60
N THR A 19 -9.36 39.62 34.87
CA THR A 19 -8.56 38.56 35.48
C THR A 19 -9.37 37.27 35.59
N ALA A 20 -10.63 37.35 36.02
CA ALA A 20 -11.53 36.19 36.08
C ALA A 20 -11.77 35.58 34.69
N LEU A 21 -11.97 36.41 33.67
CA LEU A 21 -12.10 35.97 32.27
C LEU A 21 -10.83 35.28 31.77
N LEU A 22 -9.65 35.89 31.96
CA LEU A 22 -8.37 35.31 31.56
C LEU A 22 -8.10 33.98 32.27
N THR A 23 -8.41 33.91 33.56
CA THR A 23 -8.30 32.68 34.36
C THR A 23 -9.25 31.61 33.82
N GLY A 24 -10.49 31.98 33.49
CA GLY A 24 -11.46 31.09 32.84
C GLY A 24 -10.97 30.54 31.49
N PHE A 25 -10.39 31.40 30.65
CA PHE A 25 -9.80 30.99 29.36
C PHE A 25 -8.61 30.04 29.55
N LEU A 26 -7.75 30.30 30.54
CA LEU A 26 -6.66 29.39 30.91
C LEU A 26 -7.21 28.01 31.30
N PHE A 27 -8.22 27.94 32.16
CA PHE A 27 -8.82 26.66 32.56
C PHE A 27 -9.53 25.93 31.40
N MET A 28 -10.13 26.64 30.44
CA MET A 28 -10.69 26.01 29.24
C MET A 28 -9.62 25.52 28.29
N ALA A 29 -8.48 26.20 28.16
CA ALA A 29 -7.37 25.80 27.30
C ALA A 29 -6.73 24.46 27.74
N PHE A 30 -6.84 24.10 29.03
CA PHE A 30 -6.37 22.83 29.56
C PHE A 30 -7.45 21.74 29.62
N ARG A 31 -8.66 21.96 29.08
CA ARG A 31 -9.62 20.86 28.90
C ARG A 31 -9.18 19.97 27.74
N THR A 32 -8.40 18.96 28.09
CA THR A 32 -8.26 17.76 27.27
C THR A 32 -9.54 16.93 27.45
N ASP A 33 -10.51 17.10 26.56
CA ASP A 33 -11.66 16.20 26.49
C ASP A 33 -11.17 14.81 26.03
N PHE A 34 -10.82 13.95 27.01
CA PHE A 34 -10.46 12.54 26.80
C PHE A 34 -11.69 11.63 26.57
N GLY A 35 -12.85 12.21 26.28
CA GLY A 35 -14.09 11.47 26.02
C GLY A 35 -14.20 10.98 24.58
N ASN A 36 -15.12 10.03 24.35
CA ASN A 36 -15.45 9.56 23.01
C ASN A 36 -16.09 10.67 22.18
N GLN A 37 -15.43 11.10 21.12
CA GLN A 37 -15.98 12.05 20.16
C GLN A 37 -17.01 11.35 19.27
N ARG A 38 -18.09 12.05 18.94
CA ARG A 38 -19.12 11.58 18.00
C ARG A 38 -19.26 12.61 16.89
N PHE A 39 -19.14 12.13 15.65
CA PHE A 39 -19.31 12.96 14.46
C PHE A 39 -20.41 12.35 13.59
N THR A 40 -21.16 13.19 12.90
CA THR A 40 -22.03 12.75 11.79
C THR A 40 -21.19 12.51 10.54
N GLU A 41 -20.30 13.46 10.22
CA GLU A 41 -19.40 13.43 9.08
C GLU A 41 -18.11 14.19 9.44
N ILE A 42 -16.99 13.80 8.83
CA ILE A 42 -15.71 14.49 8.96
C ILE A 42 -15.03 14.62 7.60
N ASP A 43 -14.69 15.86 7.23
CA ASP A 43 -13.88 16.15 6.06
C ASP A 43 -12.44 16.39 6.49
N VAL A 44 -11.58 15.41 6.21
CA VAL A 44 -10.18 15.44 6.61
C VAL A 44 -9.30 14.85 5.53
N GLU A 45 -8.08 15.38 5.41
CA GLU A 45 -7.10 14.84 4.47
C GLU A 45 -6.43 13.57 4.97
N ARG A 46 -6.41 13.36 6.31
CA ARG A 46 -5.76 12.23 6.95
C ARG A 46 -6.28 11.96 8.37
N ILE A 47 -6.43 10.67 8.68
CA ILE A 47 -6.69 10.13 10.01
C ILE A 47 -5.51 9.23 10.40
N ASN A 48 -4.97 9.43 11.60
CA ASN A 48 -4.00 8.53 12.21
C ASN A 48 -4.67 7.79 13.36
N ILE A 49 -4.52 6.46 13.38
CA ILE A 49 -4.86 5.63 14.53
C ILE A 49 -3.56 5.28 15.23
N ILE A 50 -3.44 5.68 16.50
CA ILE A 50 -2.23 5.54 17.32
C ILE A 50 -2.54 4.82 18.63
N GLU A 51 -1.55 4.14 19.17
CA GLU A 51 -1.55 3.63 20.54
C GLU A 51 -1.34 4.76 21.56
N LYS A 52 -1.52 4.45 22.85
CA LYS A 52 -1.32 5.41 23.95
C LYS A 52 0.10 5.98 24.01
N ASP A 53 1.09 5.21 23.58
CA ASP A 53 2.50 5.63 23.54
C ASP A 53 2.87 6.42 22.26
N GLY A 54 1.90 6.64 21.36
CA GLY A 54 2.11 7.33 20.09
C GLY A 54 2.46 6.41 18.92
N THR A 55 2.59 5.09 19.13
CA THR A 55 2.88 4.14 18.06
C THR A 55 1.76 4.12 17.03
N LEU A 56 2.10 4.30 15.75
CA LEU A 56 1.15 4.30 14.65
C LEU A 56 0.63 2.89 14.37
N LYS A 57 -0.67 2.75 14.12
CA LYS A 57 -1.35 1.47 13.78
C LYS A 57 -2.06 1.50 12.45
N MET A 58 -2.59 2.66 12.08
CA MET A 58 -3.28 2.84 10.81
C MET A 58 -3.19 4.28 10.36
N VAL A 59 -3.09 4.47 9.06
CA VAL A 59 -3.23 5.78 8.41
C VAL A 59 -4.28 5.67 7.32
N ILE A 60 -5.29 6.52 7.34
CA ILE A 60 -6.20 6.73 6.22
C ILE A 60 -5.90 8.12 5.67
N SER A 61 -5.57 8.26 4.39
CA SER A 61 -5.28 9.59 3.84
C SER A 61 -5.47 9.70 2.33
N ASN A 62 -5.54 10.94 1.87
CA ASN A 62 -5.36 11.27 0.46
C ASN A 62 -3.90 11.01 0.01
N GLY A 63 -3.63 11.19 -1.29
CA GLY A 63 -2.30 10.95 -1.88
C GLY A 63 -1.21 11.93 -1.40
N GLU A 64 -1.56 13.21 -1.20
CA GLU A 64 -0.62 14.26 -0.80
C GLU A 64 -0.15 14.10 0.67
N ARG A 65 -0.99 13.54 1.53
CA ARG A 65 -0.69 13.35 2.97
C ARG A 65 -0.39 11.91 3.37
N GLN A 66 -0.16 11.05 2.39
CA GLN A 66 0.14 9.64 2.62
C GLN A 66 1.41 9.46 3.44
N HIS A 67 1.40 8.46 4.33
CA HIS A 67 2.59 8.13 5.09
C HIS A 67 3.65 7.52 4.15
N PRO A 68 4.92 7.95 4.21
CA PRO A 68 5.95 7.47 3.28
C PRO A 68 6.21 5.96 3.44
N GLY A 69 6.00 5.45 4.66
CA GLY A 69 6.24 4.07 5.07
C GLY A 69 7.30 4.03 6.18
N LEU A 70 7.28 2.99 7.00
CA LEU A 70 8.27 2.75 8.03
C LEU A 70 8.80 1.32 7.90
N VAL A 71 10.12 1.17 7.78
CA VAL A 71 10.79 -0.14 7.69
C VAL A 71 11.96 -0.14 8.66
N GLU A 72 12.01 -1.12 9.57
CA GLU A 72 13.07 -1.25 10.58
C GLU A 72 13.30 0.05 11.37
N GLY A 73 12.21 0.72 11.75
CA GLY A 73 12.24 1.99 12.50
C GLY A 73 12.65 3.22 11.66
N LYS A 74 12.97 3.06 10.38
CA LYS A 74 13.37 4.15 9.49
C LYS A 74 12.21 4.59 8.61
N MET A 75 12.00 5.89 8.56
CA MET A 75 11.07 6.49 7.62
C MET A 75 11.61 6.37 6.21
N LEU A 76 10.78 5.87 5.29
CA LEU A 76 11.14 5.83 3.88
C LEU A 76 11.15 7.25 3.29
N PRO A 77 11.87 7.49 2.18
CA PRO A 77 11.78 8.75 1.45
C PRO A 77 10.34 9.05 1.05
N THR A 78 9.95 10.32 1.10
CA THR A 78 8.65 10.75 0.60
C THR A 78 8.53 10.43 -0.88
N ARG A 79 7.42 9.81 -1.25
CA ARG A 79 7.09 9.45 -2.63
C ARG A 79 5.61 9.69 -2.88
N LYS A 80 5.24 9.93 -4.14
CA LYS A 80 3.83 9.98 -4.53
C LYS A 80 3.23 8.58 -4.35
N ARG A 81 2.15 8.49 -3.57
CA ARG A 81 1.38 7.26 -3.34
C ARG A 81 -0.10 7.54 -3.61
N ASN A 82 -0.82 6.50 -4.00
CA ASN A 82 -2.27 6.59 -4.16
C ASN A 82 -2.93 6.84 -2.79
N PRO A 83 -4.11 7.50 -2.78
CA PRO A 83 -4.92 7.60 -1.57
C PRO A 83 -5.28 6.19 -1.06
N GLY A 84 -5.46 6.06 0.26
CA GLY A 84 -5.73 4.76 0.84
C GLY A 84 -5.48 4.64 2.33
N ILE A 85 -5.40 3.39 2.78
CA ILE A 85 -5.20 2.94 4.14
C ILE A 85 -3.86 2.21 4.23
N LEU A 86 -3.02 2.54 5.19
CA LEU A 86 -1.81 1.78 5.54
C LEU A 86 -1.94 1.20 6.94
N PHE A 87 -1.47 -0.04 7.11
CA PHE A 87 -1.47 -0.74 8.39
C PHE A 87 -0.04 -0.83 8.93
N PHE A 88 0.08 -0.75 10.25
CA PHE A 88 1.36 -0.83 10.95
C PHE A 88 1.30 -1.87 12.07
N ASN A 89 2.35 -2.67 12.19
CA ASN A 89 2.47 -3.72 13.20
C ASN A 89 2.94 -3.15 14.55
N SER A 90 3.09 -4.01 15.57
CA SER A 90 3.57 -3.58 16.90
C SER A 90 5.05 -3.25 16.99
N ALA A 91 5.85 -3.59 15.98
CA ALA A 91 7.21 -3.08 15.83
C ALA A 91 7.23 -1.68 15.17
N GLY A 92 6.06 -1.14 14.81
CA GLY A 92 5.90 0.16 14.15
C GLY A 92 6.10 0.13 12.63
N GLU A 93 6.33 -1.04 12.03
CA GLU A 93 6.61 -1.16 10.59
C GLU A 93 5.32 -1.26 9.76
N GLU A 94 5.33 -0.73 8.54
CA GLU A 94 4.25 -0.93 7.55
C GLU A 94 4.10 -2.42 7.27
N CYS A 95 2.87 -2.94 7.32
CA CYS A 95 2.58 -4.36 7.13
C CYS A 95 1.49 -4.63 6.08
N GLY A 96 1.33 -3.71 5.14
CA GLY A 96 0.32 -3.75 4.09
C GLY A 96 -0.58 -2.52 4.06
N GLY A 97 -1.53 -2.54 3.13
CA GLY A 97 -2.44 -1.42 2.93
C GLY A 97 -3.50 -1.69 1.88
N LEU A 98 -4.46 -0.79 1.80
CA LEU A 98 -5.44 -0.70 0.72
C LEU A 98 -5.22 0.63 0.01
N GLY A 99 -4.97 0.62 -1.28
CA GLY A 99 -4.81 1.86 -2.03
C GLY A 99 -5.12 1.68 -3.49
N GLY A 100 -5.49 2.78 -4.14
CA GLY A 100 -5.86 2.77 -5.53
C GLY A 100 -6.27 4.15 -5.99
N ASP A 101 -6.27 4.34 -7.29
CA ASP A 101 -6.74 5.55 -7.93
C ASP A 101 -7.25 5.24 -9.34
N ALA A 102 -7.95 6.19 -9.94
CA ALA A 102 -8.33 6.13 -11.33
C ALA A 102 -8.06 7.46 -12.02
N SER A 103 -7.44 7.41 -13.20
CA SER A 103 -7.23 8.59 -14.02
C SER A 103 -8.50 8.93 -14.81
N LYS A 104 -8.69 10.22 -15.10
CA LYS A 104 -9.77 10.70 -15.97
C LYS A 104 -9.68 10.12 -17.39
N ASP A 105 -8.47 9.75 -17.81
CA ASP A 105 -8.16 9.17 -19.12
C ASP A 105 -8.40 7.64 -19.17
N GLY A 106 -9.02 7.07 -18.13
CA GLY A 106 -9.54 5.71 -18.13
C GLY A 106 -8.59 4.62 -17.65
N GLY A 107 -7.49 4.98 -16.97
CA GLY A 107 -6.67 4.02 -16.22
C GLY A 107 -7.19 3.88 -14.80
N ALA A 108 -7.06 2.68 -14.21
CA ALA A 108 -7.44 2.47 -12.82
C ALA A 108 -6.60 1.38 -12.18
N ASP A 109 -6.28 1.56 -10.90
CA ASP A 109 -5.62 0.56 -10.08
C ASP A 109 -6.21 0.55 -8.67
N MET A 110 -6.25 -0.63 -8.06
CA MET A 110 -6.62 -0.81 -6.66
C MET A 110 -5.96 -2.09 -6.14
N ALA A 111 -5.36 -2.04 -4.97
CA ALA A 111 -4.74 -3.19 -4.34
C ALA A 111 -4.96 -3.20 -2.83
N LEU A 112 -5.35 -4.36 -2.31
CA LEU A 112 -5.19 -4.71 -0.90
C LEU A 112 -3.95 -5.59 -0.79
N SER A 113 -2.94 -5.11 -0.07
CA SER A 113 -1.66 -5.78 0.13
C SER A 113 -1.45 -6.23 1.56
N PHE A 114 -0.72 -7.32 1.69
CA PHE A 114 -0.20 -7.84 2.95
C PHE A 114 1.30 -8.02 2.79
N ASP A 115 2.07 -7.32 3.62
CA ASP A 115 3.52 -7.41 3.60
C ASP A 115 4.00 -8.55 4.50
N GLN A 116 5.04 -9.26 4.07
CA GLN A 116 5.76 -10.14 4.98
C GLN A 116 6.50 -9.28 6.01
N PHE A 117 6.60 -9.74 7.25
CA PHE A 117 7.40 -9.05 8.26
C PHE A 117 8.83 -8.79 7.77
N ARG A 118 9.26 -7.51 7.78
CA ARG A 118 10.55 -7.01 7.27
C ARG A 118 10.85 -7.29 5.79
N ASN A 119 9.83 -7.63 5.01
CA ASN A 119 9.94 -7.82 3.59
C ASN A 119 8.79 -7.12 2.87
N ASP A 120 8.76 -7.26 1.55
CA ASP A 120 7.73 -6.70 0.69
C ASP A 120 6.46 -7.59 0.65
N GLN A 121 5.47 -7.24 -0.18
CA GLN A 121 4.18 -7.95 -0.26
C GLN A 121 4.33 -9.47 -0.44
N ILE A 122 3.69 -10.25 0.42
CA ILE A 122 3.56 -11.71 0.24
C ILE A 122 2.25 -12.08 -0.45
N MET A 123 1.26 -11.20 -0.37
CA MET A 123 -0.08 -11.41 -0.92
C MET A 123 -0.71 -10.08 -1.33
N GLN A 124 -1.43 -10.09 -2.46
CA GLN A 124 -2.24 -8.96 -2.92
C GLN A 124 -3.52 -9.42 -3.59
N LEU A 125 -4.64 -8.77 -3.25
CA LEU A 125 -5.82 -8.72 -4.10
C LEU A 125 -5.74 -7.43 -4.92
N GLN A 126 -5.60 -7.55 -6.24
CA GLN A 126 -5.27 -6.43 -7.11
C GLN A 126 -6.23 -6.34 -8.31
N TYR A 127 -6.53 -5.11 -8.71
CA TYR A 127 -7.17 -4.72 -9.97
C TYR A 127 -6.28 -3.69 -10.67
N GLN A 128 -6.14 -3.84 -11.98
CA GLN A 128 -5.39 -2.95 -12.85
C GLN A 128 -6.08 -2.82 -14.20
N GLU A 129 -6.07 -1.60 -14.72
CA GLU A 129 -6.62 -1.26 -16.00
C GLU A 129 -5.74 -0.23 -16.71
N THR A 130 -5.36 -0.55 -17.94
CA THR A 130 -4.47 0.29 -18.75
C THR A 130 -5.27 1.42 -19.40
N ALA A 131 -4.87 2.67 -19.11
CA ALA A 131 -5.43 3.85 -19.77
C ALA A 131 -5.24 3.78 -21.29
N ASN A 132 -6.25 4.23 -22.04
CA ASN A 132 -6.20 4.33 -23.52
C ASN A 132 -5.88 3.03 -24.28
N ALA A 133 -5.97 1.86 -23.64
CA ALA A 133 -5.78 0.59 -24.32
C ALA A 133 -6.96 0.26 -25.26
N ASN A 134 -6.65 -0.14 -26.50
CA ASN A 134 -7.64 -0.61 -27.47
C ASN A 134 -7.22 -1.98 -28.04
N PRO A 135 -7.92 -3.09 -27.70
CA PRO A 135 -9.05 -3.16 -26.76
C PRO A 135 -8.61 -2.90 -25.31
N ARG A 136 -9.59 -2.57 -24.46
CA ARG A 136 -9.37 -2.26 -23.04
C ARG A 136 -8.72 -3.44 -22.32
N ALA A 137 -7.51 -3.24 -21.80
CA ALA A 137 -6.75 -4.26 -21.10
C ALA A 137 -6.98 -4.16 -19.58
N ARG A 138 -7.54 -5.21 -18.99
CA ARG A 138 -7.84 -5.32 -17.55
C ARG A 138 -7.24 -6.59 -16.99
N SER A 139 -6.64 -6.49 -15.81
CA SER A 139 -6.29 -7.63 -14.98
C SER A 139 -6.81 -7.46 -13.56
N TYR A 140 -7.25 -8.55 -12.96
CA TYR A 140 -7.65 -8.57 -11.56
C TYR A 140 -7.46 -9.96 -10.98
N GLY A 141 -7.22 -10.05 -9.67
CA GLY A 141 -7.11 -11.34 -9.00
C GLY A 141 -6.26 -11.31 -7.75
N LEU A 142 -6.05 -12.50 -7.19
CA LEU A 142 -5.16 -12.77 -6.08
C LEU A 142 -3.77 -13.13 -6.60
N LYS A 143 -2.73 -12.49 -6.07
CA LYS A 143 -1.33 -12.88 -6.26
C LYS A 143 -0.69 -13.26 -4.95
N LEU A 144 0.14 -14.30 -4.98
CA LEU A 144 0.97 -14.77 -3.88
C LEU A 144 2.44 -14.82 -4.31
N TRP A 145 3.32 -14.40 -3.42
CA TRP A 145 4.77 -14.41 -3.62
C TRP A 145 5.47 -15.23 -2.53
N ASP A 146 6.58 -15.85 -2.90
CA ASP A 146 7.62 -16.24 -1.95
C ASP A 146 8.61 -15.09 -1.79
N ARG A 147 9.07 -14.87 -0.57
CA ARG A 147 10.04 -13.83 -0.21
C ARG A 147 11.25 -14.46 0.47
N ASN A 148 12.40 -13.81 0.35
CA ASN A 148 13.66 -14.32 0.89
C ASN A 148 14.01 -13.61 2.20
N ASP A 149 13.87 -14.32 3.32
CA ASP A 149 14.16 -13.77 4.66
C ASP A 149 15.63 -13.35 4.84
N ALA A 150 16.56 -13.96 4.09
CA ALA A 150 17.97 -13.58 4.12
C ALA A 150 18.25 -12.25 3.38
N PHE A 151 17.25 -11.71 2.68
CA PHE A 151 17.34 -10.48 1.91
C PHE A 151 16.13 -9.57 2.21
N PRO A 152 16.12 -8.89 3.38
CA PRO A 152 15.00 -8.06 3.82
C PRO A 152 14.82 -6.82 2.92
N LEU A 153 13.66 -6.17 3.06
CA LEU A 153 13.28 -5.03 2.22
C LEU A 153 14.32 -3.89 2.25
N SER A 154 14.86 -3.56 3.42
CA SER A 154 15.88 -2.50 3.58
C SER A 154 17.14 -2.78 2.75
N ARG A 155 17.56 -4.04 2.66
CA ARG A 155 18.71 -4.47 1.84
C ARG A 155 18.39 -4.45 0.36
N THR A 156 17.17 -4.85 -0.01
CA THR A 156 16.67 -4.75 -1.39
C THR A 156 16.65 -3.31 -1.86
N MET A 157 16.12 -2.39 -1.06
CA MET A 157 16.08 -0.95 -1.37
C MET A 157 17.49 -0.38 -1.57
N ALA A 158 18.41 -0.65 -0.65
CA ALA A 158 19.79 -0.17 -0.78
C ALA A 158 20.49 -0.68 -2.05
N LEU A 159 20.21 -1.92 -2.46
CA LEU A 159 20.71 -2.48 -3.71
C LEU A 159 20.09 -1.79 -4.92
N VAL A 160 18.76 -1.60 -4.94
CA VAL A 160 18.08 -0.88 -6.03
C VAL A 160 18.60 0.54 -6.17
N ASP A 161 18.76 1.26 -5.07
CA ASP A 161 19.32 2.62 -5.05
C ASP A 161 20.74 2.65 -5.62
N SER A 162 21.54 1.61 -5.38
CA SER A 162 22.89 1.49 -5.96
C SER A 162 22.85 1.24 -7.47
N ILE A 163 21.91 0.40 -7.95
CA ILE A 163 21.73 0.11 -9.37
C ILE A 163 21.23 1.36 -10.12
N GLN A 164 20.33 2.13 -9.51
CA GLN A 164 19.79 3.37 -10.09
C GLN A 164 20.85 4.46 -10.28
N LYS A 165 21.97 4.39 -9.55
CA LYS A 165 23.10 5.32 -9.68
C LYS A 165 24.09 4.94 -10.78
N ILE A 166 23.94 3.77 -11.39
CA ILE A 166 24.75 3.37 -12.55
C ILE A 166 24.38 4.29 -13.72
N ALA A 167 25.38 5.00 -14.26
CA ALA A 167 25.19 5.97 -15.34
C ALA A 167 24.92 5.30 -16.69
N ASP A 168 25.54 4.14 -16.93
CA ASP A 168 25.35 3.38 -18.16
C ASP A 168 24.05 2.56 -18.11
N ALA A 169 23.18 2.78 -19.10
CA ALA A 169 21.85 2.16 -19.13
C ALA A 169 21.91 0.64 -19.37
N ASP A 170 22.90 0.16 -20.12
CA ASP A 170 23.05 -1.28 -20.42
C ASP A 170 23.58 -2.03 -19.20
N GLU A 171 24.54 -1.46 -18.47
CA GLU A 171 25.02 -1.98 -17.20
C GLU A 171 23.94 -1.96 -16.13
N GLN A 172 23.16 -0.87 -16.06
CA GLN A 172 22.00 -0.78 -15.17
C GLN A 172 20.97 -1.88 -15.45
N LEU A 173 20.63 -2.08 -16.74
CA LEU A 173 19.70 -3.13 -17.16
C LEU A 173 20.25 -4.53 -16.83
N LYS A 174 21.54 -4.78 -17.09
CA LYS A 174 22.21 -6.05 -16.71
C LYS A 174 22.14 -6.28 -15.20
N ALA A 175 22.37 -5.26 -14.38
CA ALA A 175 22.31 -5.35 -12.93
C ALA A 175 20.89 -5.66 -12.42
N PHE A 176 19.86 -5.01 -12.98
CA PHE A 176 18.46 -5.34 -12.67
C PHE A 176 18.09 -6.77 -13.08
N ASN A 177 18.52 -7.22 -14.26
CA ASN A 177 18.29 -8.59 -14.71
C ASN A 177 18.98 -9.61 -13.80
N HIS A 178 20.21 -9.33 -13.37
CA HIS A 178 20.92 -10.17 -12.42
C HIS A 178 20.19 -10.25 -11.06
N LEU A 179 19.72 -9.12 -10.53
CA LEU A 179 18.94 -9.08 -9.29
C LEU A 179 17.67 -9.94 -9.40
N ARG A 180 16.91 -9.77 -10.49
CA ARG A 180 15.70 -10.56 -10.76
C ARG A 180 15.99 -12.06 -10.84
N ASN A 181 17.07 -12.45 -11.51
CA ASN A 181 17.46 -13.86 -11.67
C ASN A 181 18.07 -14.48 -10.42
N SER A 182 18.54 -13.67 -9.47
CA SER A 182 19.17 -14.15 -8.23
C SER A 182 18.17 -14.67 -7.19
N ASN A 183 16.85 -14.54 -7.44
CA ASN A 183 15.76 -14.86 -6.52
C ASN A 183 15.82 -14.12 -5.17
N LYS A 184 16.64 -13.07 -5.05
CA LYS A 184 16.76 -12.27 -3.82
C LYS A 184 15.53 -11.40 -3.56
N TRP A 185 14.83 -10.96 -4.61
CA TRP A 185 13.59 -10.19 -4.51
C TRP A 185 12.37 -11.07 -4.14
N GLY A 186 12.50 -12.39 -4.32
CA GLY A 186 11.37 -13.31 -4.30
C GLY A 186 10.74 -13.52 -5.68
N ALA A 187 9.76 -14.40 -5.73
CA ALA A 187 9.10 -14.81 -6.97
C ALA A 187 7.59 -14.92 -6.76
N GLU A 188 6.80 -14.49 -7.75
CA GLU A 188 5.37 -14.82 -7.77
C GLU A 188 5.23 -16.34 -7.84
N ARG A 189 4.46 -16.94 -6.92
CA ARG A 189 4.20 -18.38 -6.92
C ARG A 189 2.84 -18.73 -7.47
N MET A 190 1.87 -17.86 -7.28
CA MET A 190 0.50 -18.12 -7.69
C MET A 190 -0.20 -16.84 -8.11
N PHE A 191 -0.95 -16.95 -9.20
CA PHE A 191 -1.94 -15.97 -9.60
C PHE A 191 -3.28 -16.66 -9.85
N VAL A 192 -4.36 -16.10 -9.31
CA VAL A 192 -5.74 -16.51 -9.57
C VAL A 192 -6.54 -15.30 -10.01
N GLY A 193 -6.99 -15.29 -11.26
CA GLY A 193 -7.82 -14.21 -11.79
C GLY A 193 -7.68 -14.02 -13.29
N LYS A 194 -8.02 -12.81 -13.75
CA LYS A 194 -7.94 -12.41 -15.16
C LYS A 194 -6.62 -11.73 -15.48
N THR A 195 -5.95 -12.16 -16.54
CA THR A 195 -4.76 -11.53 -17.10
C THR A 195 -5.11 -10.41 -18.09
N GLN A 196 -4.13 -9.57 -18.41
CA GLN A 196 -4.29 -8.55 -19.46
C GLN A 196 -4.51 -9.17 -20.85
N GLN A 197 -4.05 -10.40 -21.07
CA GLN A 197 -4.27 -11.21 -22.27
C GLN A 197 -5.68 -11.84 -22.32
N SER A 198 -6.54 -11.52 -21.35
CA SER A 198 -7.89 -12.07 -21.22
C SER A 198 -7.95 -13.58 -20.99
N GLU A 199 -6.88 -14.15 -20.45
CA GLU A 199 -6.93 -15.48 -19.83
C GLU A 199 -7.53 -15.33 -18.42
N VAL A 200 -8.40 -16.24 -18.00
CA VAL A 200 -8.96 -16.27 -16.64
C VAL A 200 -8.67 -17.62 -16.01
N GLY A 201 -7.97 -17.67 -14.89
CA GLY A 201 -7.62 -18.95 -14.30
C GLY A 201 -6.64 -18.90 -13.13
N LEU A 202 -6.05 -20.06 -12.86
CA LEU A 202 -5.02 -20.34 -11.88
C LEU A 202 -3.69 -20.59 -12.61
N PHE A 203 -2.65 -19.88 -12.20
CA PHE A 203 -1.32 -19.96 -12.77
C PHE A 203 -0.33 -20.17 -11.63
N ILE A 204 0.35 -21.32 -11.62
CA ILE A 204 1.32 -21.68 -10.59
C ILE A 204 2.70 -21.67 -11.23
N ARG A 205 3.66 -21.05 -10.53
CA ARG A 205 5.05 -20.92 -10.95
C ARG A 205 5.95 -21.84 -10.13
N ASP A 206 7.23 -21.96 -10.48
CA ASP A 206 8.29 -22.54 -9.64
C ASP A 206 8.97 -21.48 -8.76
N GLU A 207 9.96 -21.88 -7.95
CA GLU A 207 10.67 -20.99 -7.02
C GLU A 207 11.45 -19.87 -7.72
N LYS A 208 11.66 -19.99 -9.04
CA LYS A 208 12.30 -18.99 -9.90
C LYS A 208 11.26 -18.12 -10.62
N GLY A 209 9.97 -18.31 -10.33
CA GLY A 209 8.86 -17.58 -10.94
C GLY A 209 8.49 -18.05 -12.34
N LYS A 210 9.00 -19.20 -12.81
CA LYS A 210 8.65 -19.75 -14.13
C LYS A 210 7.32 -20.50 -14.05
N PRO A 211 6.34 -20.25 -14.93
CA PRO A 211 5.08 -21.00 -14.94
C PRO A 211 5.32 -22.51 -15.09
N ARG A 212 4.66 -23.32 -14.25
CA ARG A 212 4.69 -24.79 -14.30
C ARG A 212 3.32 -25.42 -14.49
N ILE A 213 2.26 -24.76 -14.03
CA ILE A 213 0.87 -25.23 -14.17
C ILE A 213 0.00 -24.05 -14.57
N LYS A 214 -0.85 -24.26 -15.58
CA LYS A 214 -1.92 -23.32 -15.94
C LYS A 214 -3.25 -24.07 -16.04
N ILE A 215 -4.26 -23.56 -15.34
CA ILE A 215 -5.66 -23.99 -15.42
C ILE A 215 -6.47 -22.75 -15.74
N TYR A 216 -6.94 -22.59 -16.98
CA TYR A 216 -7.50 -21.31 -17.42
C TYR A 216 -8.47 -21.42 -18.58
N LEU A 217 -9.30 -20.40 -18.75
CA LEU A 217 -10.03 -20.10 -19.97
C LEU A 217 -9.21 -19.14 -20.83
N ASP A 218 -9.04 -19.44 -22.11
CA ASP A 218 -8.43 -18.50 -23.05
C ASP A 218 -9.39 -17.38 -23.49
N LYS A 219 -8.90 -16.49 -24.37
CA LYS A 219 -9.68 -15.37 -24.90
C LYS A 219 -10.89 -15.79 -25.74
N GLU A 220 -10.93 -17.04 -26.23
CA GLU A 220 -12.05 -17.65 -26.93
C GLU A 220 -12.97 -18.45 -25.99
N ASN A 221 -12.78 -18.35 -24.67
CA ASN A 221 -13.48 -19.13 -23.63
C ASN A 221 -13.27 -20.65 -23.73
N ARG A 222 -12.18 -21.10 -24.35
CA ARG A 222 -11.83 -22.53 -24.35
C ARG A 222 -11.09 -22.88 -23.06
N PRO A 223 -11.44 -23.98 -22.39
CA PRO A 223 -10.73 -24.42 -21.19
C PRO A 223 -9.37 -25.03 -21.56
N HIS A 224 -8.40 -24.86 -20.67
CA HIS A 224 -7.05 -25.40 -20.77
C HIS A 224 -6.57 -25.90 -19.41
N ILE A 225 -5.98 -27.09 -19.37
CA ILE A 225 -5.23 -27.63 -18.21
C ILE A 225 -3.90 -28.15 -18.73
N ILE A 226 -2.82 -27.39 -18.49
CA ILE A 226 -1.50 -27.69 -19.03
C ILE A 226 -0.41 -27.61 -17.95
N THR A 227 0.60 -28.47 -18.10
CA THR A 227 1.86 -28.41 -17.34
C THR A 227 3.00 -28.01 -18.26
N LEU A 228 3.98 -27.28 -17.70
CA LEU A 228 5.12 -26.74 -18.43
C LEU A 228 6.43 -27.30 -17.85
N ASP A 229 7.40 -27.55 -18.72
CA ASP A 229 8.76 -27.92 -18.33
C ASP A 229 9.60 -26.71 -17.87
N GLU A 230 10.88 -26.92 -17.59
CA GLU A 230 11.79 -25.87 -17.12
C GLU A 230 12.13 -24.81 -18.19
N GLN A 231 11.90 -25.16 -19.47
CA GLN A 231 12.09 -24.31 -20.64
C GLN A 231 10.80 -23.57 -21.02
N GLY A 232 9.69 -23.85 -20.32
CA GLY A 232 8.38 -23.26 -20.56
C GLY A 232 7.64 -23.89 -21.75
N GLN A 233 8.05 -25.06 -22.21
CA GLN A 233 7.33 -25.83 -23.22
C GLN A 233 6.25 -26.68 -22.56
N ILE A 234 5.18 -26.98 -23.30
CA ILE A 234 4.09 -27.83 -22.81
C ILE A 234 4.64 -29.25 -22.61
N GLN A 235 4.67 -29.69 -21.35
CA GLN A 235 5.03 -31.04 -20.98
C GLN A 235 3.83 -31.98 -21.08
N GLN A 236 2.64 -31.52 -20.65
CA GLN A 236 1.38 -32.25 -20.78
C GLN A 236 0.22 -31.29 -21.03
N ASP A 237 -0.71 -31.72 -21.89
CA ASP A 237 -2.01 -31.08 -22.09
C ASP A 237 -3.12 -32.06 -21.70
N LEU A 238 -3.75 -31.78 -20.57
CA LEU A 238 -4.78 -32.62 -19.95
C LEU A 238 -6.20 -32.16 -20.32
N THR A 239 -6.33 -31.16 -21.20
CA THR A 239 -7.60 -30.49 -21.50
C THR A 239 -8.66 -31.47 -22.00
N LYS A 240 -8.31 -32.34 -22.96
CA LYS A 240 -9.27 -33.33 -23.51
C LYS A 240 -9.68 -34.41 -22.52
N GLN A 241 -8.81 -34.72 -21.56
CA GLN A 241 -9.08 -35.73 -20.53
C GLN A 241 -10.01 -35.16 -19.46
N ALA A 242 -9.83 -33.90 -19.10
CA ALA A 242 -10.66 -33.20 -18.12
C ALA A 242 -12.02 -32.75 -18.71
N PHE A 243 -12.06 -32.41 -19.99
CA PHE A 243 -13.24 -31.93 -20.71
C PHE A 243 -13.47 -32.75 -21.99
N PRO A 244 -13.88 -34.02 -21.88
CA PRO A 244 -14.18 -34.83 -23.05
C PRO A 244 -15.31 -34.19 -23.85
N ALA A 245 -15.16 -34.12 -25.18
CA ALA A 245 -16.26 -33.76 -26.06
C ALA A 245 -17.40 -34.77 -25.84
N ARG A 246 -18.60 -34.26 -25.57
CA ARG A 246 -19.81 -35.09 -25.48
C ARG A 246 -20.22 -35.59 -26.87
#